data_AF-A0A3D2D5D0-F1
#
_entry.id   AF-A0A3D2D5D0-F1
#
_cell.length_a   1.000
_cell.length_b   1.000
_cell.length_c   1.000
_cell.angle_alpha   90.00
_cell.angle_beta   90.00
_cell.angle_gamma   90.00
#
_symmetry.space_group_name_H-M   'P 1'
#
loop_
_entity.id
_entity.type
_entity.pdbx_description
1 polymer ?
#
loop_
_entity_poly.entity_id
_entity_poly.type
_entity_poly.pdbx_seq_one_letter_code
_entity_poly.pdbx_strand_id
1 'polypeptide(L)'
;MYYVYKDGEMFCTATFVGDKSKAELNGYKAITDAEYKKLCNRELCWKNGKLYPYPSTDEEKENENKQAKLARIAELKRLLSDSDYKALKFAEGYISAEDYAETKLARQSWRNEINDLENQIGGDV
;
A
#
# COMPACT_ATOMS: atom_id res chain seq x y z
N MET A 1 14.36 22.41 12.96
CA MET A 1 14.32 22.62 11.49
C MET A 1 14.37 21.26 10.82
N TYR A 2 13.54 21.03 9.80
CA TYR A 2 13.48 19.76 9.07
C TYR A 2 14.28 19.86 7.78
N TYR A 3 14.88 18.75 7.39
CA TYR A 3 15.72 18.68 6.21
C TYR A 3 15.46 17.41 5.43
N VAL A 4 15.64 17.50 4.11
CA VAL A 4 15.74 16.35 3.22
C VAL A 4 17.19 16.15 2.82
N TYR A 5 17.65 14.90 2.82
CA TYR A 5 18.97 14.51 2.33
C TYR A 5 18.87 13.25 1.48
N LYS A 6 19.87 13.02 0.64
CA LYS A 6 19.98 11.81 -0.17
C LYS A 6 20.77 10.77 0.61
N ASP A 7 20.20 9.59 0.81
CA ASP A 7 20.82 8.42 1.43
C ASP A 7 20.81 7.25 0.45
N GLY A 8 21.94 7.01 -0.20
CA GLY A 8 22.00 6.09 -1.34
C GLY A 8 21.11 6.53 -2.50
N GLU A 9 20.15 5.69 -2.92
CA GLU A 9 19.15 6.01 -3.95
C GLU A 9 17.86 6.63 -3.37
N MET A 10 17.71 6.62 -2.04
CA MET A 10 16.51 7.13 -1.37
C MET A 10 16.69 8.56 -0.87
N PHE A 11 15.57 9.26 -0.69
CA PHE A 11 15.54 10.54 0.01
C PHE A 11 14.93 10.35 1.39
N CYS A 12 15.68 10.74 2.41
CA CYS A 12 15.30 10.62 3.81
C CYS A 12 15.02 12.01 4.39
N THR A 13 14.14 12.07 5.39
CA THR A 13 13.90 13.28 6.16
C THR A 13 14.57 13.15 7.52
N ALA A 14 15.19 14.21 8.01
CA ALA A 14 15.79 14.25 9.33
C ALA A 14 15.51 15.58 10.03
N THR A 15 15.49 15.53 11.35
CA THR A 15 15.65 16.70 12.21
C THR A 15 17.14 16.89 12.47
N PHE A 16 17.69 18.02 12.04
CA PHE A 16 19.10 18.34 12.31
C PHE A 16 19.20 19.22 13.56
N VAL A 17 20.02 18.79 14.53
CA VAL A 17 20.33 19.55 15.74
C VAL A 17 21.66 20.27 15.52
N GLY A 18 21.60 21.48 14.95
CA GLY A 18 22.77 22.29 14.62
C GLY A 18 22.42 23.52 13.77
N ASP A 19 23.44 24.29 13.38
CA ASP A 19 23.24 25.51 12.57
C ASP A 19 22.88 25.19 11.11
N LYS A 20 22.03 26.00 10.50
CA LYS A 20 21.53 25.85 9.13
C LYS A 20 22.66 25.75 8.11
N SER A 21 23.71 26.56 8.28
CA SER A 21 24.87 26.54 7.39
C SER A 21 25.63 25.21 7.42
N LYS A 22 25.68 24.52 8.58
CA LYS A 22 26.29 23.19 8.67
C LYS A 22 25.45 22.12 7.96
N ALA A 23 24.11 22.22 8.05
CA ALA A 23 23.23 21.32 7.33
C ALA A 23 23.40 21.47 5.80
N GLU A 24 23.39 22.72 5.31
CA GLU A 24 23.56 23.01 3.88
C GLU A 24 24.92 22.56 3.32
N LEU A 25 26.01 22.71 4.10
CA LEU A 25 27.34 22.19 3.75
C LEU A 25 27.38 20.67 3.59
N ASN A 26 26.53 19.94 4.32
CA ASN A 26 26.42 18.49 4.22
C ASN A 26 25.36 18.03 3.18
N GLY A 27 24.86 18.95 2.34
CA GLY A 27 23.91 18.62 1.28
C GLY A 27 22.45 18.47 1.73
N TYR A 28 22.14 18.85 2.97
CA TYR A 28 20.77 18.85 3.49
C TYR A 28 20.01 20.08 2.97
N LYS A 29 18.78 19.88 2.49
CA LYS A 29 17.90 20.96 2.05
C LYS A 29 16.80 21.21 3.06
N ALA A 30 16.75 22.44 3.58
CA ALA A 30 15.77 22.85 4.56
C ALA A 30 14.35 22.79 3.97
N ILE A 31 13.41 22.26 4.75
CA ILE A 31 11.98 22.22 4.45
C ILE A 31 11.19 22.72 5.65
N THR A 32 9.95 23.15 5.42
CA THR A 32 9.02 23.57 6.46
C THR A 32 8.44 22.37 7.23
N ASP A 33 7.92 22.61 8.44
CA ASP A 33 7.19 21.59 9.21
C ASP A 33 5.96 21.06 8.45
N ALA A 34 5.29 21.93 7.70
CA ALA A 34 4.16 21.54 6.85
C ALA A 34 4.62 20.60 5.71
N GLU A 35 5.68 20.93 4.99
CA GLU A 35 6.23 20.07 3.94
C GLU A 35 6.75 18.74 4.49
N TYR A 36 7.37 18.76 5.67
CA TYR A 36 7.79 17.54 6.37
C TYR A 36 6.61 16.62 6.69
N LYS A 37 5.52 17.16 7.24
CA LYS A 37 4.29 16.39 7.50
C LYS A 37 3.72 15.79 6.22
N LYS A 38 3.70 16.54 5.13
CA LYS A 38 3.24 16.05 3.81
C LYS A 38 4.13 14.94 3.26
N LEU A 39 5.45 15.03 3.44
CA LEU A 39 6.39 13.94 3.08
C LEU A 39 6.13 12.68 3.93
N CYS A 40 5.93 12.83 5.24
CA CYS A 40 5.63 11.71 6.13
C CYS A 40 4.30 11.02 5.78
N ASN A 41 3.31 11.80 5.36
CA ASN A 41 2.00 11.31 4.96
C ASN A 41 1.96 10.76 3.51
N ARG A 42 3.10 10.71 2.81
CA ARG A 42 3.18 10.34 1.38
C ARG A 42 2.29 11.22 0.46
N GLU A 43 2.08 12.48 0.83
CA GLU A 43 1.41 13.47 -0.03
C GLU A 43 2.41 14.16 -0.98
N LEU A 44 3.67 14.25 -0.56
CA LEU A 44 4.77 14.77 -1.36
C LEU A 44 5.87 13.71 -1.49
N CYS A 45 6.68 13.82 -2.53
CA CYS A 45 7.94 13.13 -2.69
C CYS A 45 9.05 14.12 -3.10
N TRP A 46 10.28 13.77 -2.76
CA TRP A 46 11.45 14.55 -3.17
C TRP A 46 12.06 13.94 -4.43
N LYS A 47 12.13 14.70 -5.52
CA LYS A 47 12.72 14.27 -6.79
C LYS A 47 13.50 15.38 -7.46
N ASN A 48 14.63 15.03 -8.08
CA ASN A 48 15.46 15.97 -8.85
C ASN A 48 15.77 17.28 -8.08
N GLY A 49 15.93 17.17 -6.76
CA GLY A 49 16.24 18.32 -5.91
C GLY A 49 15.08 19.26 -5.61
N LYS A 50 13.82 18.87 -5.86
CA LYS A 50 12.58 19.62 -5.59
C LYS A 50 11.48 18.71 -5.02
N LEU A 51 10.46 19.32 -4.41
CA LEU A 51 9.26 18.64 -3.93
C LEU A 51 8.22 18.52 -5.04
N TYR A 52 7.58 17.34 -5.14
CA TYR A 52 6.48 17.05 -6.05
C TYR A 52 5.34 16.37 -5.28
N PRO A 53 4.08 16.49 -5.74
CA PRO A 53 2.98 15.65 -5.26
C PRO A 53 3.29 14.17 -5.47
N TYR A 54 2.90 13.33 -4.51
CA TYR A 54 3.03 11.87 -4.64
C TYR A 54 1.65 11.23 -4.86
N PRO A 55 1.51 10.27 -5.81
CA PRO A 55 2.52 9.83 -6.77
C PRO A 55 2.73 10.88 -7.88
N SER A 56 3.98 11.11 -8.28
CA SER A 56 4.31 12.26 -9.15
C SER A 56 4.29 11.91 -10.63
N THR A 57 4.51 10.64 -10.98
CA THR A 57 4.48 10.14 -12.35
C THR A 57 3.33 9.16 -12.55
N ASP A 58 2.89 8.99 -13.80
CA ASP A 58 1.79 8.05 -14.09
C ASP A 58 2.21 6.59 -13.85
N GLU A 59 3.49 6.27 -14.06
CA GLU A 59 4.05 4.96 -13.70
C GLU A 59 3.95 4.67 -12.19
N GLU A 60 4.24 5.65 -11.32
CA GLU A 60 4.09 5.48 -9.87
C GLU A 60 2.62 5.33 -9.47
N LYS A 61 1.72 6.07 -10.12
CA LYS A 61 0.28 5.92 -9.87
C LYS A 61 -0.19 4.52 -10.26
N GLU A 62 0.25 4.02 -11.41
CA GLU A 62 -0.11 2.68 -11.87
C GLU A 62 0.47 1.60 -10.95
N ASN A 63 1.71 1.78 -10.49
CA ASN A 63 2.34 0.88 -9.52
C ASN A 63 1.61 0.88 -8.18
N GLU A 64 1.25 2.04 -7.61
CA GLU A 64 0.44 2.12 -6.37
C GLU A 64 -0.94 1.47 -6.55
N ASN A 65 -1.59 1.72 -7.70
CA ASN A 65 -2.87 1.08 -8.04
C ASN A 65 -2.72 -0.44 -8.10
N LYS A 66 -1.67 -0.94 -8.76
CA LYS A 66 -1.35 -2.37 -8.83
C LYS A 66 -1.08 -2.96 -7.44
N GLN A 67 -0.30 -2.28 -6.61
CA GLN A 67 -0.02 -2.73 -5.23
C GLN A 67 -1.28 -2.77 -4.37
N ALA A 68 -2.17 -1.78 -4.51
CA ALA A 68 -3.45 -1.77 -3.81
C ALA A 68 -4.34 -2.96 -4.23
N LYS A 69 -4.39 -3.28 -5.53
CA LYS A 69 -5.12 -4.47 -6.03
C LYS A 69 -4.52 -5.77 -5.49
N LEU A 70 -3.19 -5.90 -5.47
CA LEU A 70 -2.50 -7.07 -4.90
C LEU A 70 -2.79 -7.23 -3.40
N ALA A 71 -2.76 -6.14 -2.64
CA ALA A 71 -3.10 -6.16 -1.23
C ALA A 71 -4.56 -6.60 -1.00
N ARG A 72 -5.48 -6.15 -1.86
CA ARG A 72 -6.89 -6.58 -1.81
C ARG A 72 -7.05 -8.06 -2.15
N ILE A 73 -6.36 -8.56 -3.19
CA ILE A 73 -6.36 -10.00 -3.52
C ILE A 73 -5.85 -10.83 -2.35
N ALA A 74 -4.75 -10.41 -1.71
CA ALA A 74 -4.18 -11.10 -0.56
C ALA A 74 -5.18 -11.19 0.61
N GLU A 75 -5.89 -10.09 0.90
CA GLU A 75 -6.93 -10.08 1.93
C GLU A 75 -8.10 -11.00 1.59
N LEU A 76 -8.57 -11.01 0.34
CA LEU A 76 -9.63 -11.91 -0.11
C LEU A 76 -9.21 -13.39 -0.04
N LYS A 77 -7.97 -13.71 -0.43
CA LYS A 77 -7.39 -15.05 -0.30
C LYS A 77 -7.30 -15.47 1.19
N ARG A 78 -6.98 -14.52 2.09
CA ARG A 78 -7.01 -14.73 3.55
C ARG A 78 -8.42 -15.03 4.06
N LEU A 79 -9.44 -14.27 3.65
CA LEU A 79 -10.84 -14.52 4.02
C LEU A 79 -11.35 -15.88 3.52
N LEU A 80 -10.94 -16.31 2.33
CA LEU A 80 -11.18 -17.66 1.85
C LEU A 80 -10.55 -18.69 2.80
N SER A 81 -9.28 -18.53 3.17
CA SER A 81 -8.60 -19.43 4.08
C SER A 81 -9.26 -19.50 5.47
N ASP A 82 -9.60 -18.35 6.06
CA ASP A 82 -10.27 -18.26 7.36
C ASP A 82 -11.63 -18.97 7.38
N SER A 83 -12.30 -19.04 6.24
CA SER A 83 -13.62 -19.68 6.09
C SER A 83 -13.54 -21.16 5.70
N ASP A 84 -12.34 -21.72 5.50
CA ASP A 84 -12.18 -23.11 5.03
C ASP A 84 -12.67 -24.14 6.06
N TYR A 85 -12.47 -23.90 7.36
CA TYR A 85 -12.99 -24.80 8.39
C TYR A 85 -14.52 -24.92 8.34
N LYS A 86 -15.24 -23.81 8.13
CA LYS A 86 -16.71 -23.83 8.00
C LYS A 86 -17.14 -24.50 6.69
N ALA A 87 -16.40 -24.28 5.60
CA ALA A 87 -16.65 -24.94 4.32
C ALA A 87 -16.45 -26.47 4.40
N LEU A 88 -15.42 -26.92 5.12
CA LEU A 88 -15.16 -28.34 5.38
C LEU A 88 -16.29 -28.98 6.21
N LYS A 89 -16.73 -28.32 7.29
CA LYS A 89 -17.89 -28.79 8.08
C LYS A 89 -19.14 -28.97 7.23
N PHE A 90 -19.40 -28.05 6.31
CA PHE A 90 -20.53 -28.20 5.39
C PHE A 90 -20.34 -29.39 4.46
N ALA A 91 -19.15 -29.54 3.86
CA ALA A 91 -18.84 -30.64 2.96
C ALA A 91 -18.95 -32.02 3.63
N GLU A 92 -18.60 -32.10 4.92
CA GLU A 92 -18.70 -33.32 5.74
C GLU A 92 -20.11 -33.53 6.34
N GLY A 93 -21.06 -32.61 6.11
CA GLY A 93 -22.45 -32.70 6.58
C GLY A 93 -22.66 -32.31 8.05
N TYR A 94 -21.69 -31.66 8.69
CA TYR A 94 -21.80 -31.19 10.08
C TYR A 94 -22.62 -29.90 10.24
N ILE A 95 -22.81 -29.11 9.17
CA ILE A 95 -23.69 -27.93 9.17
C ILE A 95 -24.68 -27.98 8.00
N SER A 96 -25.85 -27.39 8.20
CA SER A 96 -26.93 -27.36 7.22
C SER A 96 -26.62 -26.44 6.03
N ALA A 97 -27.41 -26.56 4.97
CA ALA A 97 -27.32 -25.66 3.82
C ALA A 97 -27.72 -24.23 4.19
N GLU A 98 -28.69 -24.09 5.09
CA GLU A 98 -29.17 -22.81 5.62
C GLU A 98 -28.05 -22.09 6.39
N ASP A 99 -27.34 -22.80 7.28
CA ASP A 99 -26.26 -22.25 8.11
C ASP A 99 -24.99 -21.91 7.29
N TYR A 100 -24.83 -22.55 6.13
CA TYR A 100 -23.72 -22.33 5.21
C TYR A 100 -24.03 -21.31 4.09
N ALA A 101 -25.30 -20.96 3.87
CA ALA A 101 -25.74 -20.17 2.72
C ALA A 101 -24.98 -18.84 2.58
N GLU A 102 -24.87 -18.08 3.67
CA GLU A 102 -24.15 -16.79 3.68
C GLU A 102 -22.65 -16.97 3.39
N THR A 103 -22.02 -18.00 3.98
CA THR A 103 -20.61 -18.30 3.76
C THR A 103 -20.34 -18.72 2.32
N LYS A 104 -21.25 -19.47 1.70
CA LYS A 104 -21.17 -19.84 0.28
C LYS A 104 -21.22 -18.61 -0.62
N LEU A 105 -22.15 -17.69 -0.36
CA LEU A 105 -22.29 -16.44 -1.12
C LEU A 105 -21.06 -15.54 -0.97
N ALA A 106 -20.58 -15.34 0.27
CA ALA A 106 -19.39 -14.54 0.54
C ALA A 106 -18.15 -15.11 -0.18
N ARG A 107 -17.91 -16.42 -0.06
CA ARG A 107 -16.79 -17.09 -0.74
C ARG A 107 -16.89 -16.98 -2.26
N GLN A 108 -18.10 -17.03 -2.85
CA GLN A 108 -18.27 -16.81 -4.28
C GLN A 108 -17.96 -15.36 -4.69
N SER A 109 -18.44 -14.38 -3.92
CA SER A 109 -18.17 -12.97 -4.16
C SER A 109 -16.67 -12.67 -4.10
N TRP A 110 -15.95 -13.23 -3.13
CA TRP A 110 -14.50 -13.02 -3.02
C TRP A 110 -13.73 -13.62 -4.20
N ARG A 111 -14.13 -14.81 -4.68
CA ARG A 111 -13.51 -15.40 -5.88
C ARG A 111 -13.75 -14.56 -7.13
N ASN A 112 -14.97 -14.04 -7.30
CA ASN A 112 -15.27 -13.16 -8.42
C ASN A 112 -14.40 -11.89 -8.36
N GLU A 113 -14.31 -11.26 -7.18
CA GLU A 113 -13.48 -10.06 -7.00
C GLU A 113 -11.99 -10.34 -7.22
N ILE A 114 -11.47 -11.49 -6.75
CA ILE A 114 -10.09 -11.93 -7.03
C ILE A 114 -9.86 -12.03 -8.54
N ASN A 115 -10.72 -12.75 -9.26
CA ASN A 115 -10.58 -12.94 -10.72
C ASN A 115 -10.63 -11.59 -11.46
N ASP A 116 -11.54 -10.69 -11.07
CA ASP A 116 -11.66 -9.37 -11.69
C ASP A 116 -10.39 -8.52 -11.45
N LEU A 117 -9.80 -8.60 -10.25
CA LEU A 117 -8.57 -7.89 -9.91
C LEU A 117 -7.34 -8.50 -10.61
N GLU A 118 -7.25 -9.83 -10.69
CA GLU A 118 -6.17 -10.56 -11.41
C GLU A 118 -6.20 -10.24 -12.91
N ASN A 119 -7.39 -10.20 -13.53
CA ASN A 119 -7.54 -9.76 -14.92
C ASN A 119 -7.08 -8.31 -15.15
N GLN A 120 -7.31 -7.41 -14.20
CA GLN A 120 -6.87 -6.01 -14.30
C GLN A 120 -5.35 -5.82 -14.17
N ILE A 121 -4.64 -6.74 -13.52
CA ILE A 121 -3.18 -6.65 -13.32
C ILE A 121 -2.37 -7.51 -14.31
N GLY A 122 -3.05 -8.25 -15.19
CA GLY A 122 -2.43 -9.00 -16.29
C GLY A 122 -2.41 -10.53 -16.12
N GLY A 123 -3.25 -11.10 -15.25
CA GLY A 123 -3.37 -12.54 -14.99
C GLY A 123 -3.07 -12.93 -13.55
N ASP A 124 -3.18 -14.23 -13.23
CA ASP A 124 -3.00 -14.78 -11.87
C ASP A 124 -1.63 -14.41 -11.28
N VAL A 125 -1.62 -13.92 -10.04
CA VAL A 125 -0.43 -13.56 -9.24
C VAL A 125 -0.35 -14.37 -7.95
#